data_AF-A0A261VSI9-F1
#
_entry.id   AF-A0A261VSI9-F1
#
_cell.length_a   1.000
_cell.length_b   1.000
_cell.length_c   1.000
_cell.angle_alpha   90.00
_cell.angle_beta   90.00
_cell.angle_gamma   90.00
#
_symmetry.space_group_name_H-M   'P 1'
#
loop_
_entity.id
_entity.type
_entity.pdbx_description
1 polymer ?
#
loop_
_entity_poly.entity_id
_entity_poly.type
_entity_poly.pdbx_seq_one_letter_code
_entity_poly.pdbx_strand_id
1 'polypeptide(L)'
;MTTETVKPWYAVRRSKLHGNGVFAARKIPAGTRIIEYGGERISAAEADRRHPTNPDDPFHTFFFALSSGKVIDGGDQGNDARWINHSCTPNCEAQEGRHGKRVYIVALRDIARGEELAYDYGLVLDGRITKALKQGYGCLCGTENCRGTMLALPKKKAAKKKPAAAA
;
A
#
# COMPACT_ATOMS: atom_id res chain seq x y z
N MET A 1 -39.19 -7.52 6.78
CA MET A 1 -38.15 -6.74 6.08
C MET A 1 -36.89 -7.57 6.08
N THR A 2 -36.61 -8.27 4.99
CA THR A 2 -35.38 -9.07 4.85
C THR A 2 -34.21 -8.10 4.73
N THR A 3 -33.36 -8.06 5.75
CA THR A 3 -32.05 -7.43 5.65
C THR A 3 -31.27 -8.19 4.58
N GLU A 4 -31.23 -7.66 3.35
CA GLU A 4 -30.28 -8.13 2.36
C GLU A 4 -28.88 -7.95 2.96
N THR A 5 -28.28 -9.05 3.38
CA THR A 5 -26.88 -9.08 3.78
C THR A 5 -26.06 -8.62 2.59
N VAL A 6 -25.57 -7.39 2.65
CA VAL A 6 -24.70 -6.82 1.62
C VAL A 6 -23.51 -7.75 1.46
N LYS A 7 -23.40 -8.41 0.31
CA LYS A 7 -22.26 -9.28 0.03
C LYS A 7 -20.97 -8.46 0.16
N PRO A 8 -19.97 -8.94 0.92
CA PRO A 8 -18.73 -8.20 1.11
C PRO A 8 -18.02 -7.98 -0.24
N TRP A 9 -17.30 -6.87 -0.35
CA TRP A 9 -16.48 -6.60 -1.53
C TRP A 9 -15.28 -7.54 -1.64
N TYR A 10 -14.75 -8.00 -0.51
CA TYR A 10 -13.49 -8.71 -0.45
C TYR A 10 -13.52 -9.90 0.52
N ALA A 11 -12.48 -10.72 0.47
CA ALA A 11 -12.16 -11.75 1.45
C ALA A 11 -10.64 -11.83 1.66
N VAL A 12 -10.20 -12.14 2.88
CA VAL A 12 -8.77 -12.36 3.20
C VAL A 12 -8.39 -13.81 2.93
N ARG A 13 -7.25 -14.04 2.27
CA ARG A 13 -6.71 -15.37 1.95
C ARG A 13 -5.19 -15.34 1.98
N ARG A 14 -4.53 -16.51 1.91
CA ARG A 14 -3.07 -16.56 1.70
C ARG A 14 -2.72 -15.98 0.33
N SER A 15 -1.74 -15.09 0.30
CA SER A 15 -1.22 -14.49 -0.93
C SER A 15 -0.01 -15.26 -1.43
N LYS A 16 0.20 -15.22 -2.74
CA LYS A 16 1.45 -15.65 -3.37
C LYS A 16 2.54 -14.58 -3.30
N LEU A 17 2.17 -13.31 -3.06
CA LEU A 17 3.08 -12.19 -2.96
C LEU A 17 3.77 -12.18 -1.59
N HIS A 18 2.98 -12.13 -0.52
CA HIS A 18 3.46 -12.09 0.85
C HIS A 18 2.35 -12.44 1.83
N GLY A 19 2.63 -13.28 2.83
CA GLY A 19 1.71 -13.55 3.95
C GLY A 19 0.24 -13.76 3.55
N ASN A 20 -0.61 -12.88 4.07
CA ASN A 20 -2.02 -12.79 3.69
C ASN A 20 -2.20 -11.71 2.60
N GLY A 21 -3.25 -11.85 1.83
CA GLY A 21 -3.71 -10.88 0.84
C GLY A 21 -5.22 -10.67 0.94
N VAL A 22 -5.68 -9.58 0.36
CA VAL A 22 -7.10 -9.26 0.25
C VAL A 22 -7.54 -9.44 -1.18
N PHE A 23 -8.60 -10.20 -1.41
CA PHE A 23 -9.06 -10.58 -2.75
C PHE A 23 -10.49 -10.14 -2.99
N ALA A 24 -10.80 -9.69 -4.20
CA ALA A 24 -12.15 -9.33 -4.58
C ALA A 24 -13.09 -10.55 -4.49
N ALA A 25 -14.11 -10.49 -3.64
CA ALA A 25 -15.10 -11.56 -3.48
C ALA A 25 -16.16 -11.56 -4.59
N ARG A 26 -16.30 -10.42 -5.27
CA ARG A 26 -17.16 -10.17 -6.43
C ARG A 26 -16.51 -9.12 -7.33
N LYS A 27 -17.07 -8.84 -8.50
CA LYS A 27 -16.64 -7.69 -9.32
C LYS A 27 -16.74 -6.41 -8.49
N ILE A 28 -15.66 -5.63 -8.44
CA ILE A 28 -15.61 -4.32 -7.77
C ILE A 28 -15.52 -3.25 -8.86
N PRO A 29 -16.52 -2.36 -9.00
CA PRO A 29 -16.43 -1.25 -9.95
C PRO A 29 -15.33 -0.24 -9.60
N ALA A 30 -14.77 0.43 -10.60
CA ALA A 30 -13.89 1.58 -10.42
C ALA A 30 -14.51 2.64 -9.48
N GLY A 31 -13.69 3.28 -8.65
CA GLY A 31 -14.11 4.31 -7.70
C GLY A 31 -14.79 3.77 -6.43
N THR A 32 -14.98 2.45 -6.30
CA THR A 32 -15.58 1.86 -5.10
C THR A 32 -14.65 2.03 -3.90
N ARG A 33 -15.17 2.61 -2.81
CA ARG A 33 -14.51 2.58 -1.49
C ARG A 33 -14.69 1.19 -0.87
N ILE A 34 -13.62 0.41 -0.83
CA ILE A 34 -13.66 -1.01 -0.49
C ILE A 34 -13.62 -1.20 1.03
N ILE A 35 -12.66 -0.55 1.69
CA ILE A 35 -12.40 -0.67 3.13
C ILE A 35 -11.69 0.61 3.62
N GLU A 36 -11.93 0.99 4.88
CA GLU A 36 -11.11 1.99 5.58
C GLU A 36 -9.86 1.33 6.18
N TYR A 37 -8.70 1.97 6.08
CA TYR A 37 -7.50 1.53 6.79
C TYR A 37 -7.61 1.91 8.28
N GLY A 38 -7.93 0.91 9.11
CA GLY A 38 -8.11 1.07 10.55
C GLY A 38 -6.85 0.74 11.36
N GLY A 39 -6.77 1.29 12.57
CA GLY A 39 -5.67 1.08 13.50
C GLY A 39 -5.57 2.20 14.54
N GLU A 40 -4.67 2.05 15.50
CA GLU A 40 -4.37 3.09 16.49
C GLU A 40 -3.72 4.31 15.81
N ARG A 41 -4.10 5.52 16.22
CA ARG A 41 -3.49 6.76 15.71
C ARG A 41 -2.42 7.28 16.66
N ILE A 42 -1.17 7.22 16.22
CA ILE A 42 0.01 7.60 17.01
C ILE A 42 0.78 8.76 16.36
N SER A 43 1.72 9.34 17.12
CA SER A 43 2.66 10.34 16.58
C SER A 43 3.75 9.65 15.75
N ALA A 44 4.43 10.40 14.87
CA ALA A 44 5.59 9.88 14.14
C ALA A 44 6.71 9.39 15.10
N ALA A 45 7.00 10.16 16.15
CA ALA A 45 8.00 9.77 17.15
C ALA A 45 7.65 8.46 17.89
N GLU A 46 6.36 8.21 18.12
CA GLU A 46 5.91 6.95 18.72
C GLU A 46 6.01 5.79 17.72
N ALA A 47 5.71 6.03 16.43
CA ALA A 47 5.92 5.04 15.38
C ALA A 47 7.41 4.66 15.27
N ASP A 48 8.31 5.65 15.30
CA ASP A 48 9.76 5.43 15.29
C ASP A 48 10.22 4.62 16.51
N ARG A 49 9.67 4.92 17.71
CA ARG A 49 9.95 4.17 18.94
C ARG A 49 9.49 2.71 18.87
N ARG A 50 8.35 2.46 18.21
CA ARG A 50 7.79 1.11 18.00
C ARG A 50 8.49 0.34 16.88
N HIS A 51 9.27 1.00 16.03
CA HIS A 51 9.96 0.34 14.91
C HIS A 51 11.34 -0.21 15.34
N PRO A 52 11.70 -1.44 14.95
CA PRO A 52 10.87 -2.42 14.24
C PRO A 52 9.83 -3.08 15.15
N THR A 53 8.62 -3.32 14.64
CA THR A 53 7.57 -4.02 15.40
C THR A 53 7.90 -5.50 15.62
N ASN A 54 8.72 -6.07 14.73
CA ASN A 54 9.32 -7.39 14.87
C ASN A 54 10.83 -7.31 14.57
N PRO A 55 11.72 -7.53 15.55
CA PRO A 55 13.18 -7.51 15.32
C PRO A 55 13.67 -8.53 14.28
N ASP A 56 12.98 -9.67 14.15
CA ASP A 56 13.33 -10.72 13.19
C ASP A 56 12.87 -10.42 11.76
N ASP A 57 11.95 -9.44 11.61
CA ASP A 57 11.46 -8.94 10.32
C ASP A 57 11.34 -7.41 10.35
N PRO A 58 12.47 -6.69 10.39
CA PRO A 58 12.49 -5.26 10.65
C PRO A 58 11.99 -4.41 9.48
N PHE A 59 11.69 -5.02 8.33
CA PHE A 59 11.20 -4.32 7.14
C PHE A 59 9.68 -4.45 6.97
N HIS A 60 9.03 -5.25 7.83
CA HIS A 60 7.59 -5.42 7.86
C HIS A 60 6.95 -4.48 8.89
N THR A 61 6.00 -3.66 8.43
CA THR A 61 5.22 -2.76 9.29
C THR A 61 3.82 -2.58 8.74
N PHE A 62 2.90 -2.20 9.62
CA PHE A 62 1.53 -1.79 9.28
C PHE A 62 1.32 -0.28 9.46
N PHE A 63 2.40 0.49 9.59
CA PHE A 63 2.34 1.94 9.71
C PHE A 63 1.88 2.60 8.42
N PHE A 64 0.88 3.47 8.53
CA PHE A 64 0.40 4.32 7.45
C PHE A 64 0.62 5.78 7.82
N ALA A 65 1.55 6.45 7.14
CA ALA A 65 1.80 7.88 7.34
C ALA A 65 0.68 8.73 6.74
N LEU A 66 0.21 9.73 7.48
CA LEU A 66 -0.86 10.64 7.06
C LEU A 66 -0.30 12.02 6.72
N SER A 67 -0.97 12.72 5.81
CA SER A 67 -0.70 14.14 5.49
C SER A 67 -0.74 15.07 6.72
N SER A 68 -1.46 14.68 7.78
CA SER A 68 -1.51 15.41 9.05
C SER A 68 -0.23 15.31 9.91
N GLY A 69 0.75 14.48 9.52
CA GLY A 69 1.94 14.18 10.31
C GLY A 69 1.75 13.09 11.38
N LYS A 70 0.54 12.55 11.52
CA LYS A 70 0.25 11.37 12.35
C LYS A 70 0.46 10.08 11.56
N VAL A 71 0.51 8.97 12.29
CA VAL A 71 0.62 7.61 11.74
C VAL A 71 -0.56 6.77 12.22
N ILE A 72 -1.10 5.91 11.35
CA ILE A 72 -2.00 4.83 11.76
C ILE A 72 -1.16 3.56 11.93
N ASP A 73 -1.18 2.96 13.12
CA ASP A 73 -0.61 1.64 13.38
C ASP A 73 -1.69 0.58 13.12
N GLY A 74 -1.63 -0.07 11.94
CA GLY A 74 -2.55 -1.16 11.60
C GLY A 74 -2.26 -2.48 12.35
N GLY A 75 -1.16 -2.57 13.10
CA GLY A 75 -0.83 -3.71 13.94
C GLY A 75 -1.62 -3.71 15.25
N ASP A 76 -1.92 -2.53 15.79
CA ASP A 76 -2.75 -2.33 16.99
C ASP A 76 -4.17 -1.88 16.58
N GLN A 77 -5.19 -2.64 17.00
CA GLN A 77 -6.60 -2.37 16.70
C GLN A 77 -6.91 -2.18 15.20
N GLY A 78 -6.08 -2.76 14.32
CA GLY A 78 -6.28 -2.70 12.88
C GLY A 78 -7.35 -3.65 12.36
N ASN A 79 -7.66 -3.54 11.07
CA ASN A 79 -8.61 -4.39 10.36
C ASN A 79 -7.95 -5.07 9.15
N ASP A 80 -8.76 -5.72 8.30
CA ASP A 80 -8.27 -6.48 7.15
C ASP A 80 -7.46 -5.65 6.14
N ALA A 81 -7.57 -4.31 6.15
CA ALA A 81 -6.83 -3.44 5.23
C ALA A 81 -5.31 -3.60 5.37
N ARG A 82 -4.82 -3.98 6.56
CA ARG A 82 -3.39 -4.22 6.80
C ARG A 82 -2.81 -5.37 5.98
N TRP A 83 -3.67 -6.25 5.45
CA TRP A 83 -3.27 -7.39 4.61
C TRP A 83 -3.27 -7.06 3.11
N ILE A 84 -3.59 -5.83 2.72
CA ILE A 84 -3.55 -5.44 1.31
C ILE A 84 -2.09 -5.25 0.90
N ASN A 85 -1.62 -6.06 -0.06
CA ASN A 85 -0.22 -6.10 -0.45
C ASN A 85 0.20 -4.92 -1.34
N HIS A 86 1.51 -4.74 -1.47
CA HIS A 86 2.09 -3.76 -2.37
C HIS A 86 2.03 -4.21 -3.84
N SER A 87 1.73 -3.28 -4.75
CA SER A 87 2.03 -3.42 -6.18
C SER A 87 2.58 -2.12 -6.77
N CYS A 88 3.59 -2.24 -7.65
CA CYS A 88 4.08 -1.13 -8.47
C CYS A 88 3.13 -0.78 -9.63
N THR A 89 2.17 -1.67 -9.93
CA THR A 89 1.09 -1.44 -10.91
C THR A 89 -0.23 -1.79 -10.23
N PRO A 90 -0.69 -0.95 -9.28
CA PRO A 90 -1.78 -1.29 -8.40
C PRO A 90 -3.16 -1.23 -9.08
N ASN A 91 -4.14 -1.90 -8.49
CA ASN A 91 -5.56 -1.79 -8.85
C ASN A 91 -6.37 -0.96 -7.84
N CYS A 92 -5.75 -0.60 -6.71
CA CYS A 92 -6.32 0.27 -5.69
C CYS A 92 -5.38 1.45 -5.35
N GLU A 93 -5.94 2.50 -4.77
CA GLU A 93 -5.20 3.59 -4.14
C GLU A 93 -5.72 3.88 -2.73
N ALA A 94 -4.90 4.50 -1.89
CA ALA A 94 -5.31 5.01 -0.59
C ALA A 94 -5.70 6.49 -0.72
N GLN A 95 -6.94 6.82 -0.36
CA GLN A 95 -7.45 8.19 -0.34
C GLN A 95 -7.61 8.68 1.10
N GLU A 96 -6.86 9.71 1.46
CA GLU A 96 -7.06 10.42 2.72
C GLU A 96 -8.36 11.24 2.67
N GLY A 97 -9.22 11.04 3.67
CA GLY A 97 -10.38 11.89 3.91
C GLY A 97 -9.98 13.28 4.42
N ARG A 98 -10.98 14.13 4.69
CA ARG A 98 -10.77 15.50 5.16
C ARG A 98 -9.84 15.54 6.39
N HIS A 99 -8.75 16.29 6.28
CA HIS A 99 -7.69 16.44 7.30
C HIS A 99 -7.02 15.11 7.74
N GLY A 100 -6.96 14.09 6.88
CA GLY A 100 -6.33 12.81 7.22
C GLY A 100 -7.07 12.01 8.30
N LYS A 101 -8.33 12.37 8.62
CA LYS A 101 -9.11 11.74 9.70
C LYS A 101 -9.49 10.29 9.43
N ARG A 102 -9.54 9.89 8.16
CA ARG A 102 -9.87 8.54 7.69
C ARG A 102 -9.06 8.27 6.43
N VAL A 103 -8.73 7.01 6.17
CA VAL A 103 -8.04 6.59 4.95
C VAL A 103 -8.86 5.48 4.33
N TYR A 104 -9.26 5.62 3.06
CA TYR A 104 -10.02 4.59 2.36
C TYR A 104 -9.20 3.99 1.26
N ILE A 105 -9.28 2.67 1.11
CA ILE A 105 -8.78 1.97 -0.06
C ILE A 105 -9.86 1.99 -1.14
N VAL A 106 -9.52 2.54 -2.29
CA VAL A 106 -10.45 2.81 -3.39
C VAL A 106 -9.97 2.12 -4.66
N ALA A 107 -10.89 1.49 -5.39
CA ALA A 107 -10.58 0.86 -6.68
C ALA A 107 -10.24 1.90 -7.74
N LEU A 108 -9.10 1.75 -8.42
CA LEU A 108 -8.67 2.62 -9.53
C LEU A 108 -9.33 2.27 -10.87
N ARG A 109 -9.75 1.00 -11.00
CA ARG A 109 -10.42 0.44 -12.18
C ARG A 109 -11.41 -0.62 -11.74
N ASP A 110 -12.14 -1.19 -12.69
CA ASP A 110 -12.89 -2.41 -12.45
C ASP A 110 -11.93 -3.56 -12.05
N ILE A 111 -12.27 -4.27 -10.98
CA ILE A 111 -11.50 -5.38 -10.41
C ILE A 111 -12.35 -6.66 -10.55
N ALA A 112 -11.77 -7.69 -11.16
CA ALA A 112 -12.46 -8.95 -11.36
C ALA A 112 -12.58 -9.74 -10.04
N ARG A 113 -13.61 -10.59 -9.94
CA ARG A 113 -13.72 -11.52 -8.80
C ARG A 113 -12.46 -12.41 -8.74
N GLY A 114 -11.90 -12.55 -7.56
CA GLY A 114 -10.71 -13.36 -7.28
C GLY A 114 -9.39 -12.63 -7.51
N GLU A 115 -9.40 -11.43 -8.07
CA GLU A 115 -8.19 -10.61 -8.21
C GLU A 115 -7.73 -10.10 -6.84
N GLU A 116 -6.42 -10.13 -6.59
CA GLU A 116 -5.82 -9.59 -5.36
C GLU A 116 -5.83 -8.06 -5.42
N LEU A 117 -6.28 -7.43 -4.34
CA LEU A 117 -6.21 -5.99 -4.15
C LEU A 117 -4.79 -5.62 -3.77
N ALA A 118 -4.26 -4.58 -4.41
CA ALA A 118 -2.95 -4.05 -4.10
C ALA A 118 -2.90 -2.54 -4.37
N TYR A 119 -2.13 -1.81 -3.56
CA TYR A 119 -1.85 -0.39 -3.76
C TYR A 119 -0.35 -0.11 -3.70
N ASP A 120 0.07 1.05 -4.22
CA ASP A 120 1.46 1.50 -4.04
C ASP A 120 1.64 2.02 -2.61
N TYR A 121 2.50 1.37 -1.82
CA TYR A 121 2.75 1.78 -0.43
C TYR A 121 3.43 3.14 -0.35
N GLY A 122 4.22 3.51 -1.37
CA GLY A 122 4.92 4.77 -1.39
C GLY A 122 5.83 4.98 -0.18
N LEU A 123 6.48 3.92 0.33
CA LEU A 123 7.29 4.00 1.55
C LEU A 123 8.43 5.01 1.38
N VAL A 124 8.32 6.15 2.06
CA VAL A 124 9.36 7.17 2.11
C VAL A 124 10.21 6.91 3.34
N LEU A 125 11.53 6.84 3.13
CA LEU A 125 12.51 6.79 4.22
C LEU A 125 13.31 8.08 4.24
N ASP A 126 13.63 8.55 5.43
CA ASP A 126 14.56 9.65 5.62
C ASP A 126 16.00 9.23 5.26
N GLY A 127 16.76 10.19 4.77
CA GLY A 127 18.17 9.98 4.42
C GLY A 127 18.38 9.24 3.10
N ARG A 128 19.58 8.66 2.94
CA ARG A 128 20.02 8.07 1.68
C ARG A 128 19.54 6.63 1.55
N ILE A 129 18.73 6.35 0.52
CA ILE A 129 18.33 4.99 0.16
C ILE A 129 19.55 4.18 -0.35
N THR A 130 20.08 3.30 0.50
CA THR A 130 21.20 2.40 0.17
C THR A 130 20.74 1.15 -0.58
N LYS A 131 21.68 0.38 -1.15
CA LYS A 131 21.37 -0.91 -1.79
C LYS A 131 20.79 -1.91 -0.78
N ALA A 132 21.35 -1.95 0.44
CA ALA A 132 20.88 -2.82 1.51
C ALA A 132 19.43 -2.49 1.90
N LEU A 133 19.07 -1.21 2.02
CA LEU A 133 17.69 -0.80 2.29
C LEU A 133 16.72 -1.23 1.18
N LYS A 134 17.12 -1.07 -0.10
CA LYS A 134 16.29 -1.55 -1.22
C LYS A 134 16.07 -3.06 -1.19
N GLN A 135 17.08 -3.81 -0.76
CA GLN A 135 17.00 -5.27 -0.63
C GLN A 135 16.11 -5.69 0.54
N GLY A 136 16.22 -5.01 1.70
CA GLY A 136 15.34 -5.23 2.85
C GLY A 136 13.87 -4.94 2.53
N TYR A 137 13.60 -3.82 1.86
CA TYR A 137 12.27 -3.48 1.34
C TYR A 137 12.05 -4.02 -0.08
N GLY A 138 12.45 -5.26 -0.35
CA GLY A 138 12.28 -5.88 -1.66
C GLY A 138 10.81 -5.95 -2.09
N CYS A 139 10.52 -5.71 -3.37
CA CYS A 139 9.16 -5.80 -3.90
C CYS A 139 8.94 -7.14 -4.60
N LEU A 140 7.86 -7.84 -4.21
CA LEU A 140 7.49 -9.16 -4.74
C LEU A 140 6.27 -9.11 -5.69
N CYS A 141 5.81 -7.93 -6.10
CA CYS A 141 4.55 -7.78 -6.84
C CYS A 141 4.50 -8.45 -8.23
N GLY A 142 5.66 -8.79 -8.80
CA GLY A 142 5.76 -9.52 -10.06
C GLY A 142 5.28 -8.77 -11.32
N THR A 143 4.98 -7.47 -11.24
CA THR A 143 4.53 -6.71 -12.42
C THR A 143 5.70 -6.37 -13.35
N GLU A 144 5.44 -6.22 -14.65
CA GLU A 144 6.47 -5.90 -15.66
C GLU A 144 7.22 -4.59 -15.33
N ASN A 145 6.51 -3.61 -14.79
CA ASN A 145 7.05 -2.30 -14.39
C ASN A 145 7.45 -2.25 -12.90
N CYS A 146 7.77 -3.40 -12.28
CA CYS A 146 8.19 -3.45 -10.89
C CYS A 146 9.48 -2.66 -10.66
N ARG A 147 9.48 -1.83 -9.60
CA ARG A 147 10.64 -1.01 -9.21
C ARG A 147 11.72 -1.80 -8.45
N GLY A 148 11.45 -3.07 -8.13
CA GLY A 148 12.32 -3.95 -7.35
C GLY A 148 12.35 -3.68 -5.84
N THR A 149 11.68 -2.63 -5.36
CA THR A 149 11.57 -2.28 -3.94
C THR A 149 10.22 -1.61 -3.66
N MET A 150 9.72 -1.76 -2.43
CA MET A 150 8.51 -1.09 -1.93
C MET A 150 8.77 0.40 -1.58
N LEU A 151 10.04 0.82 -1.56
CA LEU A 151 10.42 2.20 -1.31
C LEU A 151 10.02 3.13 -2.46
N ALA A 152 9.48 4.29 -2.10
CA ALA A 152 9.32 5.40 -3.03
C ALA A 152 10.70 5.87 -3.48
N LEU A 153 10.98 5.74 -4.78
CA LEU A 153 12.23 6.21 -5.37
C LEU A 153 12.04 7.63 -5.95
N PRO A 154 13.02 8.54 -5.77
CA PRO A 154 12.96 9.84 -6.42
C PRO A 154 12.88 9.68 -7.93
N LYS A 155 12.03 10.48 -8.57
CA LYS A 155 11.84 10.46 -10.03
C LYS A 155 13.20 10.67 -10.71
N LYS A 156 13.65 9.71 -11.54
CA LYS A 156 14.80 9.92 -12.41
C LYS A 156 14.50 11.13 -13.30
N LYS A 157 15.35 12.17 -13.27
CA LYS A 157 15.26 13.28 -14.25
C LYS A 157 15.31 12.65 -15.64
N ALA A 158 14.31 12.94 -16.49
CA ALA A 158 14.31 12.46 -17.86
C ALA A 158 15.64 12.86 -18.51
N ALA A 159 16.35 11.88 -19.10
CA ALA A 159 17.54 12.17 -19.88
C ALA A 159 17.15 13.16 -20.98
N LYS A 160 17.78 14.34 -21.00
CA LYS A 160 17.63 15.28 -22.11
C LYS A 160 17.98 14.52 -23.38
N LYS A 161 17.00 14.27 -24.27
CA LYS A 161 17.28 13.77 -25.61
C LYS A 161 18.25 14.75 -26.25
N LYS A 162 19.47 14.28 -26.56
CA LYS A 162 20.43 15.03 -27.36
C LYS A 162 19.73 15.33 -28.70
N PRO A 163 19.65 16.59 -29.17
CA PRO A 163 19.08 16.84 -30.48
C PRO A 163 19.88 16.04 -31.51
N ALA A 164 19.15 15.34 -32.39
CA ALA A 164 19.75 14.68 -33.53
C ALA A 164 20.50 15.75 -34.33
N ALA A 165 21.78 15.49 -34.61
CA ALA A 165 22.55 16.33 -35.50
C ALA A 165 21.83 16.34 -36.86
N ALA A 166 21.42 17.53 -37.32
CA ALA A 166 20.96 17.71 -38.68
C ALA A 166 22.14 17.45 -39.63
N ALA A 167 21.86 16.71 -40.70
CA ALA A 167 22.76 16.41 -41.79
C ALA A 167 23.19 17.68 -42.55
#